data_AF-A0A6L7JNH8-F1
#
_entry.id   AF-A0A6L7JNH8-F1
#
_cell.length_a   1.000
_cell.length_b   1.000
_cell.length_c   1.000
_cell.angle_alpha   90.00
_cell.angle_beta   90.00
_cell.angle_gamma   90.00
#
_symmetry.space_group_name_H-M   'P 1'
#
loop_
_entity.id
_entity.type
_entity.pdbx_description
1 polymer ?
#
loop_
_entity_poly.entity_id
_entity_poly.type
_entity_poly.pdbx_seq_one_letter_code
_entity_poly.pdbx_strand_id
1 'polypeptide(L)'
;MSKAGWDPATDPILCSPYDPPDRHWALDDFGRAERGKAPIAGRRQPVNISVPEDQKAGRQQIMGLNDRKVNQTVQKIRAEVAQWRADNYQGITATTRRLLQHWTDPQAMKHRLFFAQVEAAETLIWLREATTRQNPLRRELEAEARKHNDGLVRLCAKMATGTGKTAVMGMVITWQTLNAARSTRTRNVQHTDRFVVFAPGHTVRERLRVLLPSNPNNVYDDMGIVPHDMRSMLNRAKVRIVNFQAFTSKDLINDGPARKLLGKARSEDIETWEAAVRRVLGDLIASAGRNGVCVINDEAHHCYLPPEQKRARADKDEDRRAAVWFNTIRALRDMRALGRSDAQSGQAHPVLDFSATPLWIDTASKSEPEQFQWVASDFGLMDAIESGLVKVPRVPIDDDSTRDETVWRRLHQNTRPKNLKEWFADPDNIGQLPLTLNNAVVAVIEDWKRTLEAWQGNGGGGGGGGGGRGAGGGGGGGGGGGGGGGGGG
;
A
#
# COMPACT_ATOMS: atom_id res chain seq x y z
N MET A 1 -16.31 3.87 32.96
CA MET A 1 -17.00 3.21 31.83
C MET A 1 -16.96 1.70 32.06
N SER A 2 -18.11 1.04 32.12
CA SER A 2 -18.18 -0.41 32.32
C SER A 2 -17.57 -1.15 31.12
N LYS A 3 -16.99 -2.34 31.34
CA LYS A 3 -16.34 -3.19 30.32
C LYS A 3 -17.26 -3.59 29.14
N ALA A 4 -18.53 -3.23 29.18
CA ALA A 4 -19.54 -3.57 28.16
C ALA A 4 -19.60 -2.60 26.95
N GLY A 5 -18.87 -1.48 26.97
CA GLY A 5 -18.97 -0.45 25.92
C GLY A 5 -17.99 -0.56 24.74
N TRP A 6 -16.93 -1.37 24.85
CA TRP A 6 -15.89 -1.43 23.83
C TRP A 6 -16.14 -2.58 22.85
N ASP A 7 -16.67 -2.26 21.68
CA ASP A 7 -16.91 -3.22 20.62
C ASP A 7 -16.32 -2.74 19.28
N PRO A 8 -15.19 -3.33 18.83
CA PRO A 8 -14.57 -2.96 17.56
C PRO A 8 -15.45 -3.29 16.34
N ALA A 9 -16.51 -4.10 16.49
CA ALA A 9 -17.45 -4.35 15.41
C ALA A 9 -18.42 -3.18 15.17
N THR A 10 -18.73 -2.41 16.22
CA THR A 10 -19.65 -1.25 16.15
C THR A 10 -18.89 0.07 16.10
N ASP A 11 -17.76 0.18 16.79
CA ASP A 11 -16.91 1.38 16.83
C ASP A 11 -15.43 1.03 16.55
N PRO A 12 -15.07 0.69 15.29
CA PRO A 12 -13.72 0.27 14.95
C PRO A 12 -12.70 1.41 14.93
N ILE A 13 -13.15 2.66 14.78
CA ILE A 13 -12.29 3.82 14.52
C ILE A 13 -11.84 4.41 15.85
N LEU A 14 -10.52 4.41 16.06
CA LEU A 14 -9.91 4.90 17.28
C LEU A 14 -9.10 6.18 17.05
N CYS A 15 -8.39 6.28 15.94
CA CYS A 15 -7.39 7.30 15.66
C CYS A 15 -7.87 8.31 14.62
N SER A 16 -7.25 9.49 14.62
CA SER A 16 -7.40 10.46 13.55
C SER A 16 -6.72 9.94 12.26
N PRO A 17 -7.33 10.10 11.08
CA PRO A 17 -6.69 9.78 9.80
C PRO A 17 -5.50 10.68 9.47
N TYR A 18 -5.35 11.81 10.16
CA TYR A 18 -4.39 12.87 9.84
C TYR A 18 -3.24 13.01 10.83
N ASP A 19 -3.30 12.30 11.95
CA ASP A 19 -2.31 12.37 13.02
C ASP A 19 -1.70 10.97 13.25
N PRO A 20 -0.51 10.86 13.87
CA PRO A 20 0.06 9.55 14.18
C PRO A 20 -0.90 8.72 15.05
N PRO A 21 -1.13 7.42 14.75
CA PRO A 21 -1.97 6.59 15.58
C PRO A 21 -1.45 6.52 17.02
N ASP A 22 -2.32 6.84 17.98
CA ASP A 22 -1.99 6.99 19.40
C ASP A 22 -2.60 5.90 20.28
N ARG A 23 -3.41 5.01 19.71
CA ARG A 23 -4.03 3.86 20.36
C ARG A 23 -4.44 2.80 19.34
N HIS A 24 -4.62 1.55 19.79
CA HIS A 24 -5.00 0.45 18.92
C HIS A 24 -5.76 -0.64 19.67
N TRP A 25 -6.55 -1.45 18.96
CA TRP A 25 -7.26 -2.58 19.55
C TRP A 25 -6.31 -3.73 19.90
N ALA A 26 -6.53 -4.38 21.04
CA ALA A 26 -5.92 -5.67 21.33
C ALA A 26 -6.41 -6.69 20.28
N LEU A 27 -5.50 -7.52 19.76
CA LEU A 27 -5.83 -8.53 18.76
C LEU A 27 -5.68 -9.92 19.36
N ASP A 28 -6.61 -10.80 19.06
CA ASP A 28 -6.49 -12.23 19.35
C ASP A 28 -5.45 -12.91 18.42
N ASP A 29 -5.24 -14.21 18.65
CA ASP A 29 -4.35 -15.10 17.90
C ASP A 29 -4.69 -15.17 16.40
N PHE A 30 -5.92 -14.79 16.03
CA PHE A 30 -6.43 -14.75 14.66
C PHE A 30 -6.45 -13.34 14.07
N GLY A 31 -5.99 -12.32 14.81
CA GLY A 31 -5.92 -10.94 14.34
C GLY A 31 -7.18 -10.15 14.42
N ARG A 32 -8.16 -10.66 15.15
CA ARG A 32 -9.43 -9.99 15.35
C ARG A 32 -9.31 -9.10 16.57
N ALA A 33 -9.82 -7.89 16.43
CA ALA A 33 -9.93 -6.97 17.55
C ALA A 33 -10.82 -7.58 18.64
N GLU A 34 -10.32 -7.60 19.87
CA GLU A 34 -10.98 -8.25 21.00
C GLU A 34 -12.11 -7.37 21.57
N ARG A 35 -13.31 -7.94 21.66
CA ARG A 35 -14.48 -7.29 22.28
C ARG A 35 -14.30 -7.16 23.80
N GLY A 36 -14.78 -6.06 24.37
CA GLY A 36 -14.82 -5.84 25.83
C GLY A 36 -13.49 -5.46 26.47
N LYS A 37 -12.42 -5.33 25.68
CA LYS A 37 -11.12 -4.82 26.12
C LYS A 37 -10.97 -3.35 25.71
N ALA A 38 -10.46 -2.52 26.61
CA ALA A 38 -10.18 -1.13 26.28
C ALA A 38 -9.03 -1.04 25.26
N PRO A 39 -9.02 -0.04 24.36
CA PRO A 39 -7.90 0.21 23.46
C PRO A 39 -6.57 0.37 24.21
N ILE A 40 -5.50 -0.18 23.63
CA ILE A 40 -4.14 -0.07 24.15
C ILE A 40 -3.58 1.29 23.74
N ALA A 41 -2.98 2.01 24.69
CA ALA A 41 -2.33 3.28 24.42
C ALA A 41 -1.01 3.11 23.64
N GLY A 42 -0.75 4.04 22.74
CA GLY A 42 0.41 4.05 21.85
C GLY A 42 0.14 3.41 20.49
N ARG A 43 1.07 3.68 19.56
CA ARG A 43 1.02 3.15 18.20
C ARG A 43 1.27 1.65 18.17
N ARG A 44 0.52 0.93 17.32
CA ARG A 44 0.73 -0.48 17.05
C ARG A 44 2.16 -0.76 16.56
N GLN A 45 2.81 -1.73 17.19
CA GLN A 45 4.13 -2.17 16.77
C GLN A 45 4.06 -2.78 15.36
N PRO A 46 5.01 -2.46 14.46
CA PRO A 46 5.07 -3.10 13.16
C PRO A 46 5.49 -4.55 13.37
N VAL A 47 4.71 -5.49 12.86
CA VAL A 47 4.99 -6.92 12.98
C VAL A 47 5.23 -7.49 11.60
N ASN A 48 6.25 -8.34 11.48
CA ASN A 48 6.39 -9.20 10.32
C ASN A 48 5.24 -10.19 10.36
N ILE A 49 4.44 -10.18 9.32
CA ILE A 49 3.34 -11.13 9.17
C ILE A 49 3.97 -12.41 8.62
N SER A 50 3.96 -13.48 9.42
CA SER A 50 4.02 -14.85 8.93
C SER A 50 2.58 -15.38 8.84
N VAL A 51 2.25 -16.14 7.79
CA VAL A 51 0.98 -16.88 7.75
C VAL A 51 1.27 -18.29 8.26
N PRO A 52 0.64 -18.73 9.36
CA PRO A 52 0.81 -20.08 9.87
C PRO A 52 0.43 -21.11 8.81
N GLU A 53 1.22 -22.19 8.71
CA GLU A 53 0.83 -23.38 7.99
C GLU A 53 -0.45 -23.96 8.61
N ASP A 54 -1.59 -23.79 7.95
CA ASP A 54 -2.76 -24.61 8.27
C ASP A 54 -2.82 -25.82 7.36
N GLN A 55 -2.62 -26.98 8.01
CA GLN A 55 -2.80 -28.30 7.44
C GLN A 55 -4.21 -28.43 6.85
N LYS A 56 -4.24 -28.72 5.54
CA LYS A 56 -5.37 -29.21 4.75
C LYS A 56 -6.59 -28.26 4.63
N ALA A 57 -6.89 -28.00 3.35
CA ALA A 57 -8.06 -27.32 2.79
C ALA A 57 -7.94 -25.79 2.72
N GLY A 58 -8.05 -25.30 1.48
CA GLY A 58 -7.79 -23.91 1.07
C GLY A 58 -8.39 -22.88 2.03
N ARG A 59 -7.52 -22.09 2.64
CA ARG A 59 -7.86 -21.02 3.57
C ARG A 59 -7.36 -19.70 2.98
N GLN A 60 -8.28 -18.89 2.46
CA GLN A 60 -8.17 -17.44 2.65
C GLN A 60 -8.47 -17.18 4.13
N GLN A 61 -7.51 -17.53 4.97
CA GLN A 61 -7.51 -17.09 6.36
C GLN A 61 -6.97 -15.68 6.38
N ILE A 62 -7.66 -14.82 7.12
CA ILE A 62 -7.02 -13.67 7.73
C ILE A 62 -5.83 -14.25 8.49
N MET A 63 -4.65 -13.86 8.02
CA MET A 63 -3.30 -14.06 8.56
C MET A 63 -3.36 -14.53 10.02
N GLY A 64 -3.05 -15.80 10.29
CA GLY A 64 -2.83 -16.25 11.66
C GLY A 64 -1.60 -15.54 12.24
N LEU A 65 -1.60 -15.23 13.53
CA LEU A 65 -0.70 -14.20 14.10
C LEU A 65 0.13 -14.70 15.27
N ASN A 66 0.38 -16.01 15.29
CA ASN A 66 0.99 -16.68 16.44
C ASN A 66 2.51 -16.46 16.54
N ASP A 67 3.20 -16.10 15.45
CA ASP A 67 4.66 -15.83 15.42
C ASP A 67 5.00 -14.39 14.98
N ARG A 68 4.34 -13.40 15.57
CA ARG A 68 4.60 -11.97 15.32
C ARG A 68 5.99 -11.55 15.83
N LYS A 69 7.01 -11.64 14.98
CA LYS A 69 8.28 -10.95 15.25
C LYS A 69 8.13 -9.46 14.93
N VAL A 70 8.33 -8.61 15.95
CA VAL A 70 8.35 -7.15 15.77
C VAL A 70 9.41 -6.79 14.73
N ASN A 71 9.04 -5.98 13.75
CA ASN A 71 9.97 -5.42 12.78
C ASN A 71 10.72 -4.26 13.44
N GLN A 72 11.84 -4.58 14.09
CA GLN A 72 12.66 -3.61 14.81
C GLN A 72 13.20 -2.51 13.90
N THR A 73 13.53 -2.82 12.65
CA THR A 73 14.07 -1.87 11.67
C THR A 73 13.04 -0.79 11.36
N VAL A 74 11.80 -1.17 11.03
CA VAL A 74 10.69 -0.22 10.80
C VAL A 74 10.39 0.58 12.07
N GLN A 75 10.39 -0.06 13.25
CA GLN A 75 10.15 0.64 14.51
C GLN A 75 11.19 1.73 14.78
N LYS A 76 12.48 1.44 14.56
CA LYS A 76 13.57 2.40 14.69
C LYS A 76 13.45 3.52 13.66
N ILE A 77 13.12 3.20 12.40
CA ILE A 77 12.91 4.20 11.35
C ILE A 77 11.76 5.14 11.71
N ARG A 78 10.63 4.62 12.22
CA ARG A 78 9.51 5.46 12.70
C ARG A 78 9.96 6.46 13.76
N ALA A 79 10.81 6.02 14.72
CA ALA A 79 11.34 6.89 15.77
C ALA A 79 12.27 7.97 15.20
N GLU A 80 13.20 7.60 14.31
CA GLU A 80 14.12 8.53 13.67
C GLU A 80 13.39 9.56 12.79
N VAL A 81 12.39 9.14 12.02
CA VAL A 81 11.57 10.03 11.18
C VAL A 81 10.74 10.97 12.06
N ALA A 82 10.19 10.47 13.18
CA ALA A 82 9.46 11.31 14.13
C ALA A 82 10.37 12.38 14.78
N GLN A 83 11.59 12.00 15.18
CA GLN A 83 12.58 12.93 15.71
C GLN A 83 13.00 13.95 14.64
N TRP A 84 13.31 13.48 13.43
CA TRP A 84 13.66 14.34 12.30
C TRP A 84 12.56 15.34 11.95
N ARG A 85 11.29 14.94 12.06
CA ARG A 85 10.13 15.83 11.93
C ARG A 85 10.10 16.89 13.03
N ALA A 86 10.31 16.50 14.29
CA ALA A 86 10.37 17.42 15.43
C ALA A 86 11.52 18.43 15.31
N ASP A 87 12.65 18.02 14.70
CA ASP A 87 13.82 18.88 14.46
C ASP A 87 13.67 19.79 13.22
N ASN A 88 12.44 19.96 12.72
CA ASN A 88 12.13 20.72 11.51
C ASN A 88 12.91 20.22 10.29
N TYR A 89 12.96 18.91 10.05
CA TYR A 89 13.48 18.30 8.83
C TYR A 89 14.92 18.72 8.47
N GLN A 90 15.89 18.54 9.37
CA GLN A 90 17.30 18.90 9.08
C GLN A 90 17.93 18.05 7.96
N GLY A 91 19.00 18.55 7.33
CA GLY A 91 19.81 17.76 6.39
C GLY A 91 19.24 17.59 4.97
N ILE A 92 18.21 18.34 4.60
CA ILE A 92 17.59 18.31 3.25
C ILE A 92 17.78 19.62 2.47
N THR A 93 17.51 19.56 1.18
CA THR A 93 17.47 20.73 0.29
C THR A 93 16.33 21.69 0.63
N ALA A 94 16.48 22.95 0.20
CA ALA A 94 15.41 23.95 0.32
C ALA A 94 14.13 23.54 -0.43
N THR A 95 14.27 22.85 -1.56
CA THR A 95 13.13 22.32 -2.33
C THR A 95 12.34 21.31 -1.52
N THR A 96 13.02 20.31 -0.94
CA THR A 96 12.39 19.27 -0.12
C THR A 96 11.76 19.88 1.12
N ARG A 97 12.45 20.81 1.80
CA ARG A 97 11.90 21.52 2.96
C ARG A 97 10.59 22.23 2.63
N ARG A 98 10.55 22.94 1.51
CA ARG A 98 9.34 23.63 1.04
C ARG A 98 8.21 22.66 0.72
N LEU A 99 8.50 21.52 0.11
CA LEU A 99 7.50 20.48 -0.16
C LEU A 99 6.92 19.90 1.13
N LEU A 100 7.77 19.58 2.11
CA LEU A 100 7.32 19.04 3.40
C LEU A 100 6.45 20.06 4.16
N GLN A 101 6.83 21.34 4.16
CA GLN A 101 6.00 22.41 4.72
C GLN A 101 4.64 22.52 4.00
N HIS A 102 4.63 22.48 2.67
CA HIS A 102 3.41 22.50 1.87
C HIS A 102 2.49 21.31 2.18
N TRP A 103 3.04 20.10 2.28
CA TRP A 103 2.28 18.87 2.56
C TRP A 103 1.75 18.78 3.98
N THR A 104 2.37 19.47 4.94
CA THR A 104 1.98 19.46 6.35
C THR A 104 1.13 20.66 6.75
N ASP A 105 1.03 21.68 5.89
CA ASP A 105 0.14 22.83 6.09
C ASP A 105 -1.29 22.49 5.61
N PRO A 106 -2.28 22.41 6.52
CA PRO A 106 -3.67 22.12 6.16
C PRO A 106 -4.31 23.17 5.25
N GLN A 107 -3.79 24.41 5.22
CA GLN A 107 -4.32 25.50 4.41
C GLN A 107 -3.72 25.55 3.00
N ALA A 108 -2.52 24.99 2.83
CA ALA A 108 -1.84 24.98 1.54
C ALA A 108 -2.35 23.87 0.60
N MET A 109 -2.87 22.78 1.16
CA MET A 109 -3.37 21.62 0.43
C MET A 109 -4.86 21.76 0.10
N LYS A 110 -5.26 21.38 -1.11
CA LYS A 110 -6.69 21.29 -1.48
C LYS A 110 -7.43 20.24 -0.65
N HIS A 111 -6.74 19.13 -0.36
CA HIS A 111 -7.19 18.09 0.56
C HIS A 111 -6.06 17.75 1.53
N ARG A 112 -6.32 17.81 2.84
CA ARG A 112 -5.34 17.43 3.86
C ARG A 112 -4.88 15.99 3.61
N LEU A 113 -3.56 15.78 3.55
CA LEU A 113 -2.99 14.45 3.36
C LEU A 113 -3.18 13.60 4.60
N PHE A 114 -3.44 12.31 4.41
CA PHE A 114 -3.49 11.37 5.52
C PHE A 114 -2.10 11.16 6.12
N PHE A 115 -2.02 10.88 7.41
CA PHE A 115 -0.75 10.63 8.08
C PHE A 115 0.02 9.47 7.41
N ALA A 116 -0.68 8.42 6.99
CA ALA A 116 -0.10 7.30 6.25
C ALA A 116 0.62 7.72 4.95
N GLN A 117 0.12 8.76 4.28
CA GLN A 117 0.72 9.28 3.04
C GLN A 117 1.95 10.12 3.35
N VAL A 118 1.84 11.02 4.34
CA VAL A 118 2.92 11.89 4.79
C VAL A 118 4.09 11.06 5.32
N GLU A 119 3.83 10.11 6.21
CA GLU A 119 4.87 9.27 6.80
C GLU A 119 5.60 8.42 5.76
N ALA A 120 4.88 7.83 4.80
CA ALA A 120 5.50 7.06 3.73
C ALA A 120 6.43 7.94 2.88
N ALA A 121 6.00 9.14 2.50
CA ALA A 121 6.83 10.09 1.76
C ALA A 121 8.04 10.57 2.58
N GLU A 122 7.83 10.97 3.83
CA GLU A 122 8.88 11.40 4.75
C GLU A 122 9.93 10.31 4.97
N THR A 123 9.51 9.06 5.15
CA THR A 123 10.42 7.92 5.35
C THR A 123 11.32 7.71 4.14
N LEU A 124 10.75 7.75 2.93
CA LEU A 124 11.52 7.62 1.69
C LEU A 124 12.48 8.80 1.49
N ILE A 125 12.06 10.03 1.81
CA ILE A 125 12.91 11.23 1.76
C ILE A 125 14.03 11.14 2.78
N TRP A 126 13.73 10.76 4.01
CA TRP A 126 14.70 10.64 5.10
C TRP A 126 15.80 9.63 4.75
N LEU A 127 15.42 8.44 4.26
CA LEU A 127 16.36 7.40 3.85
C LEU A 127 17.26 7.82 2.68
N ARG A 128 16.80 8.73 1.82
CA ARG A 128 17.47 9.01 0.55
C ARG A 128 18.20 10.34 0.49
N GLU A 129 17.69 11.35 1.18
CA GLU A 129 18.21 12.72 1.16
C GLU A 129 18.75 13.14 2.53
N ALA A 130 18.00 12.92 3.61
CA ALA A 130 18.39 13.44 4.93
C ALA A 130 19.51 12.61 5.59
N THR A 131 19.50 11.30 5.39
CA THR A 131 20.48 10.39 5.99
C THR A 131 21.69 10.14 5.10
N THR A 132 22.85 9.95 5.72
CA THR A 132 24.05 9.53 5.02
C THR A 132 23.99 8.04 4.66
N ARG A 133 24.77 7.61 3.68
CA ARG A 133 24.95 6.18 3.36
C ARG A 133 25.55 5.36 4.51
N GLN A 134 26.16 6.01 5.50
CA GLN A 134 26.71 5.34 6.67
C GLN A 134 25.68 5.12 7.78
N ASN A 135 24.47 5.67 7.64
CA ASN A 135 23.39 5.43 8.60
C ASN A 135 23.12 3.91 8.72
N PRO A 136 23.15 3.33 9.93
CA PRO A 136 23.01 1.88 10.12
C PRO A 136 21.69 1.31 9.57
N LEU A 137 20.57 2.00 9.81
CA LEU A 137 19.24 1.53 9.38
C LEU A 137 19.12 1.51 7.85
N ARG A 138 19.66 2.53 7.18
CA ARG A 138 19.73 2.56 5.72
C ARG A 138 20.60 1.42 5.20
N ARG A 139 21.79 1.20 5.78
CA ARG A 139 22.69 0.12 5.35
C ARG A 139 22.08 -1.26 5.53
N GLU A 140 21.40 -1.48 6.65
CA GLU A 140 20.68 -2.72 6.96
C GLU A 140 19.60 -3.01 5.91
N LEU A 141 18.70 -2.04 5.66
CA LEU A 141 17.66 -2.17 4.62
C LEU A 141 18.25 -2.43 3.23
N GLU A 142 19.25 -1.67 2.83
CA GLU A 142 19.87 -1.86 1.51
C GLU A 142 20.62 -3.19 1.41
N ALA A 143 21.21 -3.71 2.50
CA ALA A 143 21.86 -5.01 2.54
C ALA A 143 20.85 -6.16 2.41
N GLU A 144 19.76 -6.11 3.18
CA GLU A 144 18.69 -7.11 3.10
C GLU A 144 17.99 -7.08 1.73
N ALA A 145 17.79 -5.89 1.15
CA ALA A 145 17.29 -5.76 -0.21
C ALA A 145 18.22 -6.46 -1.21
N ARG A 146 19.53 -6.18 -1.18
CA ARG A 146 20.50 -6.78 -2.12
C ARG A 146 20.55 -8.30 -1.98
N LYS A 147 20.58 -8.79 -0.74
CA LYS A 147 20.65 -10.22 -0.42
C LYS A 147 19.50 -11.00 -1.08
N HIS A 148 18.29 -10.46 -1.06
CA HIS A 148 17.11 -11.15 -1.56
C HIS A 148 16.70 -10.76 -3.00
N ASN A 149 17.34 -9.77 -3.61
CA ASN A 149 16.92 -9.22 -4.91
C ASN A 149 18.07 -9.19 -5.92
N ASP A 150 18.93 -10.21 -5.92
CA ASP A 150 20.04 -10.34 -6.88
C ASP A 150 20.95 -9.10 -6.91
N GLY A 151 21.13 -8.41 -5.78
CA GLY A 151 21.91 -7.16 -5.70
C GLY A 151 21.15 -5.88 -6.06
N LEU A 152 19.85 -5.93 -6.36
CA LEU A 152 19.01 -4.72 -6.48
C LEU A 152 18.79 -4.07 -5.12
N VAL A 153 18.86 -2.74 -5.08
CA VAL A 153 18.43 -1.98 -3.89
C VAL A 153 16.96 -1.62 -4.05
N ARG A 154 16.16 -2.01 -3.07
CA ARG A 154 14.70 -1.78 -3.05
C ARG A 154 14.32 -1.15 -1.71
N LEU A 155 13.31 -0.30 -1.70
CA LEU A 155 12.71 0.26 -0.50
C LEU A 155 11.19 0.12 -0.62
N CYS A 156 10.56 -0.51 0.37
CA CYS A 156 9.13 -0.78 0.32
C CYS A 156 8.34 0.10 1.30
N ALA A 157 7.31 0.78 0.78
CA ALA A 157 6.26 1.42 1.54
C ALA A 157 5.04 0.48 1.60
N LYS A 158 4.84 -0.15 2.76
CA LYS A 158 3.65 -0.95 3.05
C LYS A 158 2.49 -0.01 3.40
N MET A 159 1.45 -0.05 2.58
CA MET A 159 0.30 0.84 2.70
C MET A 159 -0.98 0.06 2.42
N ALA A 160 -1.89 0.01 3.39
CA ALA A 160 -3.19 -0.65 3.20
C ALA A 160 -3.95 -0.10 1.98
N THR A 161 -4.65 -0.97 1.26
CA THR A 161 -5.43 -0.58 0.07
C THR A 161 -6.48 0.46 0.46
N GLY A 162 -6.48 1.60 -0.25
CA GLY A 162 -7.38 2.72 0.03
C GLY A 162 -6.74 3.86 0.83
N THR A 163 -5.57 3.66 1.45
CA THR A 163 -4.85 4.75 2.18
C THR A 163 -4.18 5.78 1.26
N GLY A 164 -4.24 5.58 -0.07
CA GLY A 164 -3.76 6.54 -1.07
C GLY A 164 -2.32 6.33 -1.55
N LYS A 165 -1.93 5.09 -1.87
CA LYS A 165 -0.63 4.75 -2.51
C LYS A 165 -0.29 5.67 -3.69
N THR A 166 -1.27 5.92 -4.56
CA THR A 166 -1.10 6.78 -5.74
C THR A 166 -0.74 8.21 -5.39
N ALA A 167 -1.27 8.76 -4.29
CA ALA A 167 -0.91 10.09 -3.81
C ALA A 167 0.58 10.16 -3.44
N VAL A 168 1.07 9.15 -2.70
CA VAL A 168 2.48 9.06 -2.32
C VAL A 168 3.40 8.88 -3.53
N MET A 169 2.99 8.10 -4.53
CA MET A 169 3.72 8.03 -5.81
C MET A 169 3.83 9.41 -6.48
N GLY A 170 2.75 10.20 -6.49
CA GLY A 170 2.77 11.59 -6.97
C GLY A 170 3.68 12.51 -6.14
N MET A 171 3.67 12.37 -4.82
CA MET A 171 4.59 13.11 -3.92
C MET A 171 6.05 12.77 -4.21
N VAL A 172 6.37 11.49 -4.41
CA VAL A 172 7.73 11.04 -4.78
C VAL A 172 8.16 11.60 -6.13
N ILE A 173 7.30 11.52 -7.16
CA ILE A 173 7.58 12.09 -8.50
C ILE A 173 7.82 13.60 -8.39
N THR A 174 7.01 14.30 -7.59
CA THR A 174 7.15 15.74 -7.34
C THR A 174 8.48 16.06 -6.68
N TRP A 175 8.79 15.39 -5.56
CA TRP A 175 10.03 15.57 -4.81
C TRP A 175 11.27 15.35 -5.69
N GLN A 176 11.28 14.24 -6.43
CA GLN A 176 12.39 13.89 -7.32
C GLN A 176 12.55 14.90 -8.47
N THR A 177 11.45 15.26 -9.13
CA THR A 177 11.47 16.15 -10.29
C THR A 177 11.90 17.57 -9.91
N LEU A 178 11.32 18.14 -8.86
CA LEU A 178 11.61 19.53 -8.48
C LEU A 178 13.05 19.68 -7.98
N ASN A 179 13.58 18.68 -7.28
CA ASN A 179 14.99 18.65 -6.90
C ASN A 179 15.92 18.47 -8.09
N ALA A 180 15.59 17.58 -9.03
CA ALA A 180 16.34 17.44 -10.27
C ALA A 180 16.33 18.76 -11.08
N ALA A 181 15.21 19.48 -11.08
CA ALA A 181 15.04 20.71 -11.84
C ALA A 181 15.81 21.91 -11.26
N ARG A 182 15.83 22.06 -9.93
CA ARG A 182 16.51 23.19 -9.25
C ARG A 182 17.98 22.94 -8.97
N SER A 183 18.46 21.71 -9.17
CA SER A 183 19.84 21.42 -8.87
C SER A 183 20.79 22.03 -9.90
N THR A 184 21.47 23.09 -9.48
CA THR A 184 22.61 23.67 -10.21
C THR A 184 23.89 22.87 -9.99
N ARG A 185 23.89 21.86 -9.09
CA ARG A 185 25.05 21.01 -8.83
C ARG A 185 25.28 20.10 -10.02
N THR A 186 26.41 20.30 -10.69
CA THR A 186 27.02 19.38 -11.66
C THR A 186 27.29 17.97 -11.09
N ARG A 187 26.86 17.61 -9.88
CA ARG A 187 26.94 16.25 -9.30
C ARG A 187 25.64 15.73 -8.64
N ASN A 188 24.48 16.40 -8.79
CA ASN A 188 23.23 15.78 -8.30
C ASN A 188 22.88 14.57 -9.16
N VAL A 189 23.13 13.39 -8.60
CA VAL A 189 22.77 12.07 -9.15
C VAL A 189 21.69 11.39 -8.29
N GLN A 190 21.26 12.04 -7.20
CA GLN A 190 20.30 11.47 -6.25
C GLN A 190 18.86 11.66 -6.72
N HIS A 191 18.64 12.65 -7.60
CA HIS A 191 17.32 13.03 -8.09
C HIS A 191 17.18 12.93 -9.61
N THR A 192 16.01 12.51 -10.06
CA THR A 192 15.68 12.37 -11.49
C THR A 192 14.31 12.93 -11.81
N ASP A 193 14.10 13.27 -13.09
CA ASP A 193 12.84 13.65 -13.68
C ASP A 193 12.35 12.59 -14.70
N ARG A 194 12.89 11.35 -14.63
CA ARG A 194 12.47 10.19 -15.43
C ARG A 194 11.99 9.06 -14.53
N PHE A 195 10.77 8.60 -14.78
CA PHE A 195 10.12 7.58 -13.98
C PHE A 195 9.53 6.49 -14.85
N VAL A 196 9.72 5.24 -14.43
CA VAL A 196 8.95 4.11 -14.93
C VAL A 196 8.10 3.57 -13.80
N VAL A 197 6.79 3.46 -14.05
CA VAL A 197 5.81 2.92 -13.09
C VAL A 197 5.34 1.57 -13.63
N PHE A 198 5.60 0.50 -12.90
CA PHE A 198 5.14 -0.83 -13.25
C PHE A 198 3.80 -1.15 -12.58
N ALA A 199 2.88 -1.71 -13.35
CA ALA A 199 1.56 -2.13 -12.91
C ALA A 199 1.30 -3.61 -13.23
N PRO A 200 0.56 -4.35 -12.38
CA PRO A 200 0.32 -5.79 -12.56
C PRO A 200 -0.67 -6.12 -13.70
N GLY A 201 -1.53 -5.17 -14.10
CA GLY A 201 -2.50 -5.39 -15.18
C GLY A 201 -2.85 -4.10 -15.93
N HIS A 202 -3.51 -4.24 -17.08
CA HIS A 202 -3.95 -3.09 -17.89
C HIS A 202 -4.94 -2.18 -17.16
N THR A 203 -5.86 -2.73 -16.37
CA THR A 203 -6.81 -1.94 -15.57
C THR A 203 -6.10 -1.07 -14.55
N VAL A 204 -5.10 -1.62 -13.84
CA VAL A 204 -4.30 -0.85 -12.88
C VAL A 204 -3.47 0.21 -13.60
N ARG A 205 -2.85 -0.16 -14.73
CA ARG A 205 -2.08 0.75 -15.58
C ARG A 205 -2.92 1.98 -16.01
N GLU A 206 -4.16 1.77 -16.44
CA GLU A 206 -5.05 2.89 -16.81
C GLU A 206 -5.40 3.78 -15.62
N ARG A 207 -5.68 3.20 -14.45
CA ARG A 207 -5.95 3.98 -13.22
C ARG A 207 -4.74 4.82 -12.79
N LEU A 208 -3.52 4.32 -12.98
CA LEU A 208 -2.30 5.04 -12.64
C LEU A 208 -1.99 6.22 -13.58
N ARG A 209 -2.73 6.41 -14.69
CA ARG A 209 -2.51 7.55 -15.61
C ARG A 209 -2.68 8.92 -14.97
N VAL A 210 -3.31 8.99 -13.80
CA VAL A 210 -3.34 10.20 -12.97
C VAL A 210 -1.95 10.65 -12.50
N LEU A 211 -0.93 9.78 -12.58
CA LEU A 211 0.47 10.12 -12.30
C LEU A 211 1.16 10.89 -13.43
N LEU A 212 0.55 10.99 -14.61
CA LEU A 212 1.11 11.77 -15.72
C LEU A 212 0.82 13.26 -15.47
N PRO A 213 1.83 14.14 -15.32
CA PRO A 213 1.59 15.57 -15.03
C PRO A 213 0.80 16.32 -16.10
N SER A 214 0.80 15.80 -17.33
CA SER A 214 0.05 16.32 -18.47
C SER A 214 -1.39 15.82 -18.56
N ASN A 215 -1.80 14.88 -17.70
CA ASN A 215 -3.17 14.39 -17.67
C ASN A 215 -4.08 15.48 -17.06
N PRO A 216 -5.22 15.84 -17.68
CA PRO A 216 -6.15 16.81 -17.11
C PRO A 216 -6.65 16.45 -15.70
N ASN A 217 -6.80 15.16 -15.40
CA ASN A 217 -7.25 14.65 -14.11
C ASN A 217 -6.08 14.09 -13.30
N ASN A 218 -4.94 14.78 -13.31
CA ASN A 218 -3.76 14.32 -12.61
C ASN A 218 -3.91 14.48 -11.09
N VAL A 219 -3.22 13.60 -10.35
CA VAL A 219 -3.25 13.59 -8.88
C VAL A 219 -2.63 14.84 -8.26
N TYR A 220 -1.74 15.52 -9.00
CA TYR A 220 -1.00 16.68 -8.51
C TYR A 220 -1.92 17.88 -8.29
N ASP A 221 -2.77 18.16 -9.28
CA ASP A 221 -3.73 19.27 -9.25
C ASP A 221 -4.95 18.89 -8.41
N ASP A 222 -5.41 17.64 -8.48
CA ASP A 222 -6.57 17.19 -7.73
C ASP A 222 -6.36 17.26 -6.21
N MET A 223 -5.19 16.83 -5.74
CA MET A 223 -4.84 16.86 -4.32
C MET A 223 -4.08 18.12 -3.90
N GLY A 224 -3.59 18.92 -4.84
CA GLY A 224 -2.73 20.07 -4.57
C GLY A 224 -1.33 19.69 -4.10
N ILE A 225 -0.74 18.60 -4.60
CA ILE A 225 0.57 18.06 -4.15
C ILE A 225 1.72 19.05 -4.37
N VAL A 226 1.61 19.93 -5.36
CA VAL A 226 2.70 20.84 -5.75
C VAL A 226 2.35 22.27 -5.37
N PRO A 227 3.28 23.02 -4.71
CA PRO A 227 3.13 24.45 -4.55
C PRO A 227 2.86 25.14 -5.89
N HIS A 228 1.91 26.07 -5.93
CA HIS A 228 1.42 26.70 -7.16
C HIS A 228 2.54 27.27 -8.05
N ASP A 229 3.52 27.96 -7.45
CA ASP A 229 4.66 28.57 -8.15
C ASP A 229 5.67 27.54 -8.69
N MET A 230 5.65 26.30 -8.20
CA MET A 230 6.53 25.21 -8.64
C MET A 230 5.84 24.25 -9.61
N ARG A 231 4.54 24.40 -9.85
CA ARG A 231 3.73 23.48 -10.67
C ARG A 231 4.22 23.37 -12.11
N SER A 232 4.67 24.48 -12.71
CA SER A 232 5.20 24.51 -14.08
C SER A 232 6.46 23.65 -14.22
N MET A 233 7.28 23.57 -13.18
CA MET A 233 8.51 22.78 -13.19
C MET A 233 8.25 21.28 -13.20
N LEU A 234 7.10 20.83 -12.68
CA LEU A 234 6.70 19.41 -12.73
C LEU A 234 6.55 18.91 -14.17
N ASN A 235 6.31 19.80 -15.15
CA ASN A 235 6.22 19.43 -16.57
C ASN A 235 7.53 18.85 -17.13
N ARG A 236 8.66 18.98 -16.42
CA ARG A 236 9.91 18.29 -16.76
C ARG A 236 9.85 16.78 -16.54
N ALA A 237 8.95 16.31 -15.67
CA ALA A 237 8.83 14.88 -15.38
C ALA A 237 8.33 14.12 -16.62
N LYS A 238 9.06 13.07 -16.99
CA LYS A 238 8.58 12.06 -17.94
C LYS A 238 8.26 10.79 -17.18
N VAL A 239 6.97 10.48 -17.09
CA VAL A 239 6.45 9.30 -16.40
C VAL A 239 5.97 8.30 -17.44
N ARG A 240 6.53 7.10 -17.44
CA ARG A 240 6.13 5.99 -18.32
C ARG A 240 5.48 4.89 -17.50
N ILE A 241 4.17 4.70 -17.68
CA ILE A 241 3.40 3.70 -16.95
C ILE A 241 3.25 2.47 -17.85
N VAL A 242 3.76 1.33 -17.38
CA VAL A 242 3.84 0.10 -18.17
C VAL A 242 3.28 -1.08 -17.38
N ASN A 243 2.65 -2.00 -18.10
CA ASN A 243 2.38 -3.32 -17.56
C ASN A 243 3.59 -4.22 -17.86
N PHE A 244 3.96 -5.10 -16.92
CA PHE A 244 5.13 -5.97 -17.06
C PHE A 244 5.06 -6.87 -18.31
N GLN A 245 3.87 -7.22 -18.81
CA GLN A 245 3.72 -8.08 -19.99
C GLN A 245 4.28 -7.43 -21.26
N ALA A 246 4.43 -6.11 -21.30
CA ALA A 246 5.06 -5.40 -22.44
C ALA A 246 6.52 -5.84 -22.70
N PHE A 247 7.17 -6.43 -21.69
CA PHE A 247 8.55 -6.94 -21.73
C PHE A 247 8.62 -8.45 -22.00
N THR A 248 7.49 -9.12 -22.19
CA THR A 248 7.50 -10.51 -22.69
C THR A 248 8.17 -10.52 -24.05
N SER A 249 9.12 -11.44 -24.24
CA SER A 249 9.82 -11.58 -25.52
C SER A 249 8.83 -11.82 -26.65
N LYS A 250 9.05 -11.14 -27.79
CA LYS A 250 8.28 -11.35 -29.03
C LYS A 250 8.30 -12.82 -29.47
N ASP A 251 9.35 -13.57 -29.12
CA ASP A 251 9.46 -14.97 -29.47
C ASP A 251 8.50 -15.87 -28.71
N LEU A 252 8.22 -15.55 -27.45
CA LEU A 252 7.24 -16.28 -26.62
C LEU A 252 5.78 -15.91 -26.93
N ILE A 253 5.53 -14.77 -27.58
CA ILE A 253 4.18 -14.38 -28.04
C ILE A 253 3.75 -15.22 -29.26
N ASN A 254 4.72 -15.72 -30.04
CA ASN A 254 4.49 -16.47 -31.28
C ASN A 254 4.49 -18.00 -31.12
N ASP A 255 4.20 -18.53 -29.93
CA ASP A 255 4.02 -19.98 -29.66
C ASP A 255 2.71 -20.56 -30.26
N GLY A 256 2.15 -19.92 -31.27
CA GLY A 256 1.01 -20.41 -32.05
C GLY A 256 1.41 -21.46 -33.11
N PRO A 257 0.43 -22.08 -33.80
CA PRO A 257 0.67 -23.11 -34.81
C PRO A 257 1.63 -22.67 -35.93
N ALA A 258 1.75 -21.36 -36.18
CA ALA A 258 2.69 -20.79 -37.15
C ALA A 258 4.17 -21.09 -36.86
N ARG A 259 4.62 -21.13 -35.58
CA ARG A 259 6.04 -21.40 -35.26
C ARG A 259 6.41 -22.88 -35.28
N LYS A 260 5.43 -23.79 -35.17
CA LYS A 260 5.64 -25.24 -35.40
C LYS A 260 6.06 -25.57 -36.84
N LEU A 261 5.70 -24.72 -37.82
CA LEU A 261 6.08 -24.87 -39.22
C LEU A 261 7.50 -24.34 -39.54
N LEU A 262 8.08 -23.50 -38.68
CA LEU A 262 9.33 -22.76 -38.93
C LEU A 262 10.59 -23.37 -38.27
N GLY A 263 10.47 -24.52 -37.61
CA GLY A 263 11.60 -25.18 -36.93
C GLY A 263 12.02 -24.49 -35.62
N LYS A 264 12.87 -25.16 -34.82
CA LYS A 264 13.39 -24.61 -33.55
C LYS A 264 14.22 -23.36 -33.85
N ALA A 265 13.88 -22.25 -33.20
CA ALA A 265 14.68 -21.02 -33.25
C ALA A 265 16.10 -21.27 -32.71
N ARG A 266 17.12 -20.64 -33.30
CA ARG A 266 18.49 -20.69 -32.77
C ARG A 266 18.55 -19.85 -31.49
N SER A 267 19.49 -20.16 -30.59
CA SER A 267 19.66 -19.39 -29.34
C SER A 267 19.97 -17.90 -29.57
N GLU A 268 20.51 -17.57 -30.75
CA GLU A 268 20.84 -16.22 -31.20
C GLU A 268 19.60 -15.39 -31.60
N ASP A 269 18.45 -16.04 -31.83
CA ASP A 269 17.20 -15.38 -32.26
C ASP A 269 16.32 -14.94 -31.07
N ILE A 270 16.72 -15.24 -29.82
CA ILE A 270 15.91 -14.97 -28.63
C ILE A 270 16.15 -13.52 -28.16
N GLU A 271 15.09 -12.71 -28.13
CA GLU A 271 15.16 -11.33 -27.58
C GLU A 271 15.70 -11.35 -26.13
N THR A 272 16.84 -10.68 -25.89
CA THR A 272 17.40 -10.50 -24.55
C THR A 272 16.58 -9.51 -23.71
N TRP A 273 16.71 -9.56 -22.38
CA TRP A 273 16.01 -8.63 -21.49
C TRP A 273 16.40 -7.17 -21.75
N GLU A 274 17.66 -6.88 -22.07
CA GLU A 274 18.12 -5.54 -22.44
C GLU A 274 17.49 -5.06 -23.76
N ALA A 275 17.32 -5.96 -24.73
CA ALA A 275 16.65 -5.64 -25.99
C ALA A 275 15.16 -5.32 -25.75
N ALA A 276 14.47 -6.13 -24.94
CA ALA A 276 13.09 -5.87 -24.54
C ALA A 276 12.95 -4.53 -23.79
N VAL A 277 13.87 -4.22 -22.87
CA VAL A 277 13.90 -2.93 -22.16
C VAL A 277 14.13 -1.77 -23.13
N ARG A 278 15.09 -1.86 -24.06
CA ARG A 278 15.32 -0.79 -25.06
C ARG A 278 14.10 -0.57 -25.94
N ARG A 279 13.40 -1.64 -26.34
CA ARG A 279 12.17 -1.55 -27.14
C ARG A 279 11.06 -0.78 -26.43
N VAL A 280 10.86 -1.01 -25.13
CA VAL A 280 9.72 -0.43 -24.39
C VAL A 280 10.07 0.90 -23.74
N LEU A 281 11.30 1.06 -23.25
CA LEU A 281 11.76 2.19 -22.42
C LEU A 281 12.95 2.96 -23.02
N GLY A 282 13.38 2.65 -24.24
CA GLY A 282 14.57 3.24 -24.88
C GLY A 282 14.60 4.76 -24.83
N ASP A 283 13.52 5.42 -25.25
CA ASP A 283 13.41 6.89 -25.25
C ASP A 283 13.48 7.50 -23.83
N LEU A 284 12.92 6.80 -22.85
CA LEU A 284 12.94 7.23 -21.46
C LEU A 284 14.37 7.18 -20.91
N ILE A 285 15.06 6.05 -21.14
CA ILE A 285 16.43 5.83 -20.70
C ILE A 285 17.38 6.81 -21.39
N ALA A 286 17.25 6.98 -22.71
CA ALA A 286 18.07 7.90 -23.49
C ALA A 286 17.92 9.36 -23.00
N SER A 287 16.71 9.76 -22.63
CA SER A 287 16.44 11.11 -22.12
C SER A 287 16.70 11.31 -20.63
N ALA A 288 17.14 10.27 -19.90
CA ALA A 288 17.47 10.33 -18.47
C ALA A 288 18.88 10.86 -18.19
N GLY A 289 19.76 10.80 -19.19
CA GLY A 289 21.16 11.18 -19.04
C GLY A 289 21.82 10.45 -17.87
N ARG A 290 22.65 11.16 -17.10
CA ARG A 290 23.42 10.58 -15.99
C ARG A 290 22.61 10.25 -14.74
N ASN A 291 21.46 10.92 -14.55
CA ASN A 291 20.64 10.75 -13.36
C ASN A 291 19.91 9.41 -13.43
N GLY A 292 19.63 8.92 -14.65
CA GLY A 292 18.95 7.64 -14.83
C GLY A 292 17.47 7.72 -14.47
N VAL A 293 16.83 6.56 -14.39
CA VAL A 293 15.39 6.40 -14.23
C VAL A 293 15.11 5.88 -12.82
N CYS A 294 14.10 6.46 -12.17
CA CYS A 294 13.55 5.94 -10.93
C CYS A 294 12.42 4.95 -11.24
N VAL A 295 12.49 3.76 -10.65
CA VAL A 295 11.48 2.71 -10.79
C VAL A 295 10.51 2.79 -9.63
N ILE A 296 9.21 2.83 -9.93
CA ILE A 296 8.12 2.72 -8.97
C ILE A 296 7.32 1.46 -9.31
N ASN A 297 7.21 0.53 -8.36
CA ASN A 297 6.40 -0.67 -8.50
C ASN A 297 5.10 -0.52 -7.71
N ASP A 298 3.96 -0.66 -8.37
CA ASP A 298 2.68 -0.87 -7.71
C ASP A 298 2.41 -2.38 -7.58
N GLU A 299 1.86 -2.82 -6.45
CA GLU A 299 1.70 -4.24 -6.10
C GLU A 299 3.00 -5.04 -6.20
N ALA A 300 4.03 -4.52 -5.52
CA ALA A 300 5.39 -5.06 -5.58
C ALA A 300 5.55 -6.53 -5.17
N HIS A 301 4.55 -7.13 -4.51
CA HIS A 301 4.52 -8.56 -4.19
C HIS A 301 4.48 -9.47 -5.43
N HIS A 302 4.09 -8.93 -6.60
CA HIS A 302 4.19 -9.65 -7.87
C HIS A 302 5.58 -9.57 -8.53
N CYS A 303 6.53 -8.83 -7.95
CA CYS A 303 7.87 -8.63 -8.51
C CYS A 303 8.91 -9.30 -7.61
N TYR A 304 9.12 -10.60 -7.79
CA TYR A 304 10.11 -11.41 -7.10
C TYR A 304 10.83 -12.34 -8.08
N LEU A 305 12.03 -12.79 -7.68
CA LEU A 305 12.73 -13.85 -8.40
C LEU A 305 12.17 -15.21 -7.94
N PRO A 306 11.52 -15.99 -8.81
CA PRO A 306 11.03 -17.30 -8.41
C PRO A 306 12.18 -18.26 -8.09
N PRO A 307 12.02 -19.16 -7.10
CA PRO A 307 13.03 -20.19 -6.80
C PRO A 307 13.11 -21.24 -7.91
N GLU A 308 14.27 -21.89 -8.03
CA GLU A 308 14.59 -22.81 -9.15
C GLU A 308 13.81 -24.14 -9.16
N GLN A 309 13.05 -24.47 -8.10
CA GLN A 309 12.41 -25.79 -7.95
C GLN A 309 11.15 -25.98 -8.82
N LYS A 310 10.85 -27.23 -9.21
CA LYS A 310 9.68 -27.57 -10.04
C LYS A 310 8.36 -27.42 -9.26
N ARG A 311 7.53 -26.44 -9.64
CA ARG A 311 6.23 -26.10 -9.02
C ARG A 311 5.00 -26.64 -9.77
N ALA A 312 3.79 -26.49 -9.19
CA ALA A 312 2.53 -26.85 -9.84
C ALA A 312 2.19 -25.89 -11.01
N ARG A 313 1.26 -26.27 -11.90
CA ARG A 313 1.00 -25.52 -13.15
C ARG A 313 0.49 -24.08 -12.93
N ALA A 314 -0.35 -23.83 -11.91
CA ALA A 314 -0.86 -22.49 -11.62
C ALA A 314 0.25 -21.57 -11.07
N ASP A 315 1.09 -22.10 -10.17
CA ASP A 315 2.25 -21.38 -9.63
C ASP A 315 3.26 -21.03 -10.73
N LYS A 316 3.42 -21.91 -11.74
CA LYS A 316 4.29 -21.63 -12.89
C LYS A 316 3.86 -20.38 -13.68
N ASP A 317 2.57 -20.10 -13.78
CA ASP A 317 2.10 -18.92 -14.52
C ASP A 317 2.36 -17.63 -13.73
N GLU A 318 2.16 -17.65 -12.41
CA GLU A 318 2.48 -16.52 -11.53
C GLU A 318 4.00 -16.28 -11.47
N ASP A 319 4.78 -17.34 -11.31
CA ASP A 319 6.25 -17.26 -11.32
C ASP A 319 6.79 -16.75 -12.64
N ARG A 320 6.22 -17.18 -13.76
CA ARG A 320 6.61 -16.65 -15.08
C ARG A 320 6.34 -15.15 -15.18
N ARG A 321 5.21 -14.67 -14.63
CA ARG A 321 4.89 -13.23 -14.59
C ARG A 321 5.86 -12.48 -13.69
N ALA A 322 6.12 -13.00 -12.50
CA ALA A 322 7.06 -12.43 -11.54
C ALA A 322 8.48 -12.35 -12.12
N ALA A 323 8.93 -13.42 -12.78
CA ALA A 323 10.22 -13.47 -13.46
C ALA A 323 10.34 -12.44 -14.58
N VAL A 324 9.31 -12.24 -15.41
CA VAL A 324 9.32 -11.20 -16.46
C VAL A 324 9.50 -9.82 -15.83
N TRP A 325 8.74 -9.52 -14.78
CA TRP A 325 8.80 -8.25 -14.08
C TRP A 325 10.17 -8.03 -13.43
N PHE A 326 10.63 -8.99 -12.64
CA PHE A 326 11.90 -8.91 -11.92
C PHE A 326 13.09 -8.81 -12.87
N ASN A 327 13.15 -9.65 -13.91
CA ASN A 327 14.24 -9.61 -14.89
C ASN A 327 14.27 -8.31 -15.70
N THR A 328 13.13 -7.66 -15.91
CA THR A 328 13.08 -6.34 -16.54
C THR A 328 13.78 -5.28 -15.68
N ILE A 329 13.52 -5.28 -14.37
CA ILE A 329 14.16 -4.35 -13.43
C ILE A 329 15.66 -4.67 -13.29
N ARG A 330 16.01 -5.96 -13.29
CA ARG A 330 17.40 -6.41 -13.31
C ARG A 330 18.13 -5.89 -14.55
N ALA A 331 17.53 -6.02 -15.74
CA ALA A 331 18.10 -5.49 -16.97
C ALA A 331 18.26 -3.96 -16.94
N LEU A 332 17.32 -3.21 -16.34
CA LEU A 332 17.49 -1.76 -16.14
C LEU A 332 18.74 -1.45 -15.30
N ARG A 333 19.00 -2.21 -14.23
CA ARG A 333 20.23 -2.08 -13.44
C ARG A 333 21.46 -2.42 -14.27
N ASP A 334 21.46 -3.55 -14.98
CA ASP A 334 22.63 -4.05 -15.72
C ASP A 334 23.00 -3.10 -16.88
N MET A 335 21.99 -2.47 -17.49
CA MET A 335 22.14 -1.37 -18.45
C MET A 335 22.60 -0.05 -17.81
N ARG A 336 22.78 0.01 -16.49
CA ARG A 336 23.09 1.21 -15.70
C ARG A 336 22.04 2.32 -15.87
N ALA A 337 20.80 1.95 -16.17
CA ALA A 337 19.69 2.87 -16.36
C ALA A 337 19.16 3.44 -15.03
N LEU A 338 19.45 2.80 -13.88
CA LEU A 338 19.05 3.27 -12.54
C LEU A 338 19.98 4.34 -11.95
N GLY A 339 20.72 5.04 -12.81
CA GLY A 339 21.67 6.09 -12.47
C GLY A 339 23.02 5.53 -12.02
N ARG A 340 24.11 6.24 -12.36
CA ARG A 340 25.47 5.86 -12.00
C ARG A 340 25.70 6.09 -10.52
N SER A 341 26.09 5.07 -9.79
CA SER A 341 26.42 5.19 -8.38
C SER A 341 27.74 5.90 -8.13
N ASP A 342 27.78 6.54 -6.97
CA ASP A 342 28.94 6.55 -6.07
C ASP A 342 29.53 5.14 -5.81
N ALA A 343 30.70 5.09 -5.19
CA ALA A 343 31.58 3.93 -5.18
C ALA A 343 31.06 2.65 -4.46
N GLN A 344 29.91 2.68 -3.77
CA GLN A 344 29.45 1.55 -2.96
C GLN A 344 28.31 0.71 -3.57
N SER A 345 27.34 1.30 -4.29
CA SER A 345 26.06 0.61 -4.56
C SER A 345 25.83 0.15 -6.00
N GLY A 346 26.60 0.62 -6.99
CA GLY A 346 26.30 0.35 -8.41
C GLY A 346 25.05 1.05 -8.98
N GLN A 347 24.11 1.48 -8.12
CA GLN A 347 22.83 2.14 -8.45
C GLN A 347 22.65 3.48 -7.71
N ALA A 348 22.24 4.54 -8.41
CA ALA A 348 21.91 5.83 -7.80
C ALA A 348 20.47 5.86 -7.24
N HIS A 349 19.54 5.19 -7.93
CA HIS A 349 18.13 5.08 -7.54
C HIS A 349 17.75 3.65 -7.14
N PRO A 350 17.23 3.42 -5.92
CA PRO A 350 16.58 2.18 -5.56
C PRO A 350 15.24 2.07 -6.28
N VAL A 351 14.74 0.83 -6.37
CA VAL A 351 13.36 0.54 -6.75
C VAL A 351 12.45 0.89 -5.58
N LEU A 352 11.43 1.70 -5.84
CA LEU A 352 10.44 2.10 -4.84
C LEU A 352 9.22 1.19 -4.95
N ASP A 353 9.05 0.32 -3.98
CA ASP A 353 7.98 -0.67 -3.93
C ASP A 353 6.79 -0.14 -3.12
N PHE A 354 5.60 -0.18 -3.69
CA PHE A 354 4.34 0.09 -3.00
C PHE A 354 3.49 -1.17 -3.00
N SER A 355 3.04 -1.61 -1.81
CA SER A 355 2.22 -2.81 -1.67
C SER A 355 1.40 -2.76 -0.39
N ALA A 356 0.20 -3.32 -0.40
CA ALA A 356 -0.56 -3.54 0.83
C ALA A 356 -0.08 -4.80 1.58
N THR A 357 0.45 -5.76 0.83
CA THR A 357 0.85 -7.09 1.29
C THR A 357 2.24 -7.40 0.73
N PRO A 358 3.32 -6.76 1.21
CA PRO A 358 4.69 -7.03 0.75
C PRO A 358 5.20 -8.36 1.31
N LEU A 359 4.59 -9.45 0.88
CA LEU A 359 4.89 -10.81 1.29
C LEU A 359 5.52 -11.55 0.12
N TRP A 360 6.42 -12.48 0.42
CA TRP A 360 6.86 -13.47 -0.53
C TRP A 360 5.69 -14.37 -0.90
N ILE A 361 5.37 -14.45 -2.18
CA ILE A 361 4.43 -15.43 -2.71
C ILE A 361 5.25 -16.69 -2.99
N ASP A 362 5.67 -17.36 -1.93
CA ASP A 362 6.19 -18.73 -2.04
C ASP A 362 5.06 -19.70 -1.78
N THR A 363 4.40 -20.15 -2.86
CA THR A 363 3.36 -21.18 -2.77
C THR A 363 3.93 -22.60 -2.73
N ALA A 364 5.26 -22.76 -2.77
CA ALA A 364 5.91 -24.05 -3.04
C ALA A 364 6.80 -24.57 -1.93
N SER A 365 7.55 -23.70 -1.25
CA SER A 365 8.10 -24.11 0.03
C SER A 365 6.94 -24.12 1.02
N LYS A 366 6.83 -25.19 1.79
CA LYS A 366 6.02 -25.22 3.02
C LYS A 366 6.56 -24.25 4.10
N SER A 367 7.25 -23.18 3.69
CA SER A 367 7.72 -22.13 4.59
C SER A 367 6.71 -21.01 4.60
N GLU A 368 6.54 -20.43 5.80
CA GLU A 368 5.58 -19.38 6.03
C GLU A 368 5.87 -18.18 5.12
N PRO A 369 4.86 -17.57 4.46
CA PRO A 369 5.09 -16.39 3.65
C PRO A 369 5.67 -15.29 4.53
N GLU A 370 6.87 -14.87 4.18
CA GLU A 370 7.64 -13.90 4.94
C GLU A 370 7.43 -12.49 4.37
N GLN A 371 7.44 -11.47 5.23
CA GLN A 371 7.40 -10.07 4.81
C GLN A 371 8.74 -9.64 4.22
N PHE A 372 8.70 -8.78 3.19
CA PHE A 372 9.90 -8.18 2.61
C PHE A 372 10.77 -7.51 3.68
N GLN A 373 12.04 -7.89 3.73
CA GLN A 373 13.01 -7.40 4.70
C GLN A 373 13.45 -5.95 4.40
N TRP A 374 13.08 -5.42 3.23
CA TRP A 374 13.32 -4.03 2.83
C TRP A 374 12.09 -3.11 2.98
N VAL A 375 11.09 -3.52 3.78
CA VAL A 375 10.01 -2.62 4.20
C VAL A 375 10.59 -1.50 5.05
N ALA A 376 10.51 -0.29 4.52
CA ALA A 376 11.01 0.94 5.13
C ALA A 376 9.91 1.66 5.92
N SER A 377 8.69 1.65 5.42
CA SER A 377 7.52 2.26 6.05
C SER A 377 6.38 1.25 6.14
N ASP A 378 5.70 1.20 7.28
CA ASP A 378 4.55 0.30 7.51
C ASP A 378 3.35 1.10 8.00
N PHE A 379 2.28 1.10 7.21
CA PHE A 379 0.95 1.52 7.63
C PHE A 379 -0.04 0.43 7.21
N GLY A 380 -0.25 -0.53 8.12
CA GLY A 380 -0.95 -1.78 7.86
C GLY A 380 -2.48 -1.63 7.83
N LEU A 381 -3.16 -2.75 7.52
CA LEU A 381 -4.62 -2.79 7.46
C LEU A 381 -5.27 -2.39 8.79
N MET A 382 -4.75 -2.87 9.91
CA MET A 382 -5.29 -2.52 11.23
C MET A 382 -5.13 -1.03 11.55
N ASP A 383 -3.95 -0.44 11.31
CA ASP A 383 -3.74 1.00 11.48
C ASP A 383 -4.72 1.80 10.62
N ALA A 384 -4.99 1.33 9.39
CA ALA A 384 -5.92 1.97 8.47
C ALA A 384 -7.39 1.86 8.88
N ILE A 385 -7.82 0.71 9.40
CA ILE A 385 -9.17 0.53 9.96
C ILE A 385 -9.33 1.43 11.18
N GLU A 386 -8.36 1.37 12.10
CA GLU A 386 -8.37 2.13 13.35
C GLU A 386 -8.28 3.64 13.10
N SER A 387 -7.72 4.07 11.98
CA SER A 387 -7.68 5.50 11.58
C SER A 387 -8.84 5.91 10.67
N GLY A 388 -9.81 5.03 10.40
CA GLY A 388 -10.97 5.34 9.55
C GLY A 388 -10.66 5.56 8.06
N LEU A 389 -9.50 5.09 7.59
CA LEU A 389 -9.03 5.29 6.21
C LEU A 389 -9.56 4.25 5.23
N VAL A 390 -9.96 3.08 5.73
CA VAL A 390 -10.44 1.97 4.92
C VAL A 390 -11.74 1.42 5.48
N LYS A 391 -12.52 0.81 4.60
CA LYS A 391 -13.74 0.11 5.01
C LYS A 391 -13.36 -1.11 5.84
N VAL A 392 -14.11 -1.34 6.92
CA VAL A 392 -13.96 -2.54 7.75
C VAL A 392 -14.49 -3.73 6.93
N PRO A 393 -13.68 -4.75 6.65
CA PRO A 393 -14.16 -5.94 5.97
C PRO A 393 -15.16 -6.66 6.87
N ARG A 394 -16.42 -6.76 6.42
CA ARG A 394 -17.42 -7.59 7.09
C ARG A 394 -17.30 -9.02 6.58
N VAL A 395 -17.12 -9.96 7.49
CA VAL A 395 -17.07 -11.39 7.20
C VAL A 395 -18.33 -12.03 7.76
N PRO A 396 -19.06 -12.86 6.98
CA PRO A 396 -20.17 -13.62 7.52
C PRO A 396 -19.70 -14.48 8.70
N ILE A 397 -20.35 -14.31 9.85
CA ILE A 397 -20.12 -15.11 11.07
C ILE A 397 -21.22 -16.16 11.27
N ASP A 398 -22.31 -16.06 10.51
CA ASP A 398 -23.46 -16.94 10.55
C ASP A 398 -24.14 -16.96 9.17
N ASP A 399 -24.97 -17.97 8.90
CA ASP A 399 -25.76 -18.08 7.67
C ASP A 399 -27.02 -18.94 7.80
N ASP A 400 -27.74 -19.10 6.68
CA ASP A 400 -28.96 -19.89 6.58
C ASP A 400 -28.73 -21.41 6.53
N SER A 401 -27.49 -21.87 6.70
CA SER A 401 -27.16 -23.29 6.61
C SER A 401 -27.35 -24.00 7.95
N THR A 402 -27.75 -25.27 7.90
CA THR A 402 -27.82 -26.15 9.07
C THR A 402 -26.46 -26.77 9.44
N ARG A 403 -25.37 -26.26 8.85
CA ARG A 403 -24.02 -26.80 9.05
C ARG A 403 -23.33 -26.05 10.19
N ASP A 404 -22.46 -26.77 10.91
CA ASP A 404 -21.61 -26.17 11.94
C ASP A 404 -20.60 -25.14 11.38
N GLU A 405 -20.36 -25.16 10.06
CA GLU A 405 -19.49 -24.19 9.37
C GLU A 405 -20.31 -23.18 8.57
N THR A 406 -20.00 -21.88 8.72
CA THR A 406 -20.57 -20.79 7.91
C THR A 406 -20.20 -20.97 6.42
N VAL A 407 -21.12 -21.56 5.65
CA VAL A 407 -21.15 -21.68 4.20
C VAL A 407 -20.88 -20.36 3.48
N TRP A 408 -21.52 -19.25 3.88
CA TRP A 408 -21.35 -17.93 3.23
C TRP A 408 -19.94 -17.38 3.38
N ARG A 409 -19.20 -17.78 4.42
CA ARG A 409 -17.80 -17.41 4.59
C ARG A 409 -16.90 -18.06 3.52
N ARG A 410 -17.30 -19.22 2.97
CA ARG A 410 -16.55 -19.98 1.96
C ARG A 410 -17.32 -20.12 0.66
N LEU A 411 -18.03 -19.07 0.22
CA LEU A 411 -18.86 -19.06 -1.00
C LEU A 411 -18.17 -19.69 -2.20
N HIS A 412 -16.94 -19.29 -2.54
CA HIS A 412 -16.22 -19.83 -3.71
C HIS A 412 -16.10 -21.37 -3.68
N GLN A 413 -15.85 -21.96 -2.50
CA GLN A 413 -15.72 -23.41 -2.36
C GLN A 413 -17.09 -24.10 -2.40
N ASN A 414 -18.10 -23.46 -1.79
CA ASN A 414 -19.43 -24.01 -1.65
C ASN A 414 -20.32 -23.83 -2.89
N THR A 415 -19.99 -22.89 -3.78
CA THR A 415 -20.74 -22.61 -5.01
C THR A 415 -20.23 -23.43 -6.22
N ARG A 416 -19.03 -24.03 -6.17
CA ARG A 416 -18.39 -24.83 -7.24
C ARG A 416 -18.34 -24.11 -8.62
N PRO A 417 -17.24 -23.40 -8.95
CA PRO A 417 -17.13 -22.43 -10.07
C PRO A 417 -17.32 -22.90 -11.52
N LYS A 418 -17.60 -24.18 -11.80
CA LYS A 418 -17.42 -24.71 -13.16
C LYS A 418 -18.26 -24.00 -14.23
N ASN A 419 -19.39 -23.38 -13.84
CA ASN A 419 -20.31 -22.70 -14.76
C ASN A 419 -20.36 -21.16 -14.57
N LEU A 420 -19.53 -20.58 -13.68
CA LEU A 420 -19.58 -19.14 -13.39
C LEU A 420 -19.28 -18.26 -14.63
N LYS A 421 -18.41 -18.72 -15.54
CA LYS A 421 -18.05 -17.96 -16.74
C LYS A 421 -19.19 -17.83 -17.76
N GLU A 422 -20.09 -18.80 -17.81
CA GLU A 422 -21.22 -18.80 -18.75
C GLU A 422 -22.36 -17.89 -18.26
N TRP A 423 -22.53 -17.76 -16.93
CA TRP A 423 -23.56 -16.91 -16.35
C TRP A 423 -23.30 -15.41 -16.47
N PHE A 424 -22.03 -14.97 -16.46
CA PHE A 424 -21.70 -13.54 -16.60
C PHE A 424 -21.54 -13.10 -18.07
N ALA A 425 -21.68 -14.00 -19.03
CA ALA A 425 -21.63 -13.67 -20.46
C ALA A 425 -22.95 -13.02 -20.95
N ASP A 426 -24.05 -13.26 -20.25
CA ASP A 426 -25.39 -12.76 -20.58
C ASP A 426 -26.03 -12.09 -19.36
N PRO A 427 -26.37 -10.79 -19.40
CA PRO A 427 -27.06 -10.09 -18.33
C PRO A 427 -28.39 -10.73 -17.89
N ASP A 428 -29.05 -11.48 -18.77
CA ASP A 428 -30.34 -12.13 -18.47
C ASP A 428 -30.18 -13.37 -17.58
N ASN A 429 -28.95 -13.89 -17.42
CA ASN A 429 -28.64 -15.03 -16.55
C ASN A 429 -28.46 -14.67 -15.07
N ILE A 430 -28.63 -13.40 -14.67
CA ILE A 430 -28.58 -12.97 -13.26
C ILE A 430 -29.61 -13.72 -12.40
N GLY A 431 -30.73 -14.17 -12.98
CA GLY A 431 -31.72 -15.02 -12.29
C GLY A 431 -31.30 -16.47 -12.07
N GLN A 432 -30.17 -16.92 -12.62
CA GLN A 432 -29.69 -18.31 -12.58
C GLN A 432 -28.51 -18.50 -11.61
N LEU A 433 -28.26 -17.55 -10.71
CA LEU A 433 -27.22 -17.70 -9.69
C LEU A 433 -27.52 -18.93 -8.82
N PRO A 434 -26.49 -19.72 -8.45
CA PRO A 434 -26.65 -20.81 -7.51
C PRO A 434 -27.30 -20.32 -6.23
N LEU A 435 -28.22 -21.12 -5.70
CA LEU A 435 -29.02 -20.76 -4.53
C LEU A 435 -28.16 -20.20 -3.39
N THR A 436 -27.02 -20.83 -3.08
CA THR A 436 -26.08 -20.37 -2.05
C THR A 436 -25.54 -18.97 -2.31
N LEU A 437 -25.24 -18.63 -3.57
CA LEU A 437 -24.75 -17.32 -3.95
C LEU A 437 -25.88 -16.29 -3.94
N ASN A 438 -27.06 -16.67 -4.44
CA ASN A 438 -28.24 -15.81 -4.43
C ASN A 438 -28.66 -15.44 -2.99
N ASN A 439 -28.74 -16.43 -2.09
CA ASN A 439 -29.09 -16.21 -0.69
C ASN A 439 -28.09 -15.29 0.01
N ALA A 440 -26.79 -15.48 -0.22
CA ALA A 440 -25.77 -14.59 0.33
C ALA A 440 -25.89 -13.15 -0.21
N VAL A 441 -26.17 -12.98 -1.50
CA VAL A 441 -26.40 -11.65 -2.10
C VAL A 441 -27.64 -10.98 -1.51
N VAL A 442 -28.76 -11.71 -1.40
CA VAL A 442 -30.01 -11.20 -0.81
C VAL A 442 -29.78 -10.80 0.64
N ALA A 443 -29.11 -11.62 1.45
CA ALA A 443 -28.81 -11.32 2.84
C ALA A 443 -28.00 -10.02 3.01
N VAL A 444 -26.99 -9.80 2.16
CA VAL A 444 -26.21 -8.54 2.17
C VAL A 444 -27.07 -7.35 1.77
N ILE A 445 -27.93 -7.49 0.75
CA ILE A 445 -28.83 -6.43 0.32
C ILE A 445 -29.84 -6.07 1.43
N GLU A 446 -30.39 -7.07 2.13
CA GLU A 446 -31.30 -6.86 3.25
C GLU A 446 -30.64 -6.19 4.46
N ASP A 447 -29.38 -6.54 4.77
CA ASP A 447 -28.59 -5.83 5.79
C ASP A 447 -28.38 -4.35 5.41
N TRP A 448 -28.06 -4.07 4.15
CA TRP A 448 -27.92 -2.71 3.65
C TRP A 448 -29.23 -1.92 3.66
N LYS A 449 -30.35 -2.55 3.29
CA LYS A 449 -31.69 -1.93 3.38
C LYS A 449 -32.02 -1.55 4.81
N ARG A 450 -31.86 -2.48 5.77
CA ARG A 450 -32.07 -2.21 7.19
C ARG A 450 -31.17 -1.08 7.70
N THR A 451 -29.91 -1.07 7.29
CA THR A 451 -28.96 0.00 7.64
C THR A 451 -29.40 1.36 7.08
N LEU A 452 -29.83 1.40 5.81
CA LEU A 452 -30.32 2.60 5.16
C LEU A 452 -31.59 3.13 5.82
N GLU A 453 -32.55 2.25 6.12
CA GLU A 453 -33.79 2.59 6.84
C GLU A 453 -33.49 3.14 8.23
N ALA A 454 -32.55 2.55 8.96
CA ALA A 454 -32.10 3.06 10.26
C ALA A 454 -31.48 4.46 10.13
N TRP A 455 -30.67 4.71 9.10
CA TRP A 455 -30.09 6.04 8.83
C TRP A 455 -31.15 7.07 8.45
N GLN A 456 -32.14 6.69 7.65
CA GLN A 456 -33.24 7.56 7.26
C GLN A 456 -34.19 7.86 8.43
N GLY A 457 -34.49 6.85 9.26
CA GLY A 457 -35.34 6.96 10.43
C GLY A 457 -34.73 7.79 11.57
N ASN A 458 -33.40 7.79 11.71
CA ASN A 458 -32.69 8.67 12.64
C ASN A 458 -32.50 10.11 12.14
N GLY A 459 -33.08 10.47 10.99
CA GLY A 459 -33.16 11.85 10.50
C GLY A 459 -31.82 12.47 10.15
N GLY A 460 -31.32 12.24 8.93
CA GLY A 460 -30.58 13.24 8.13
C GLY A 460 -29.46 14.06 8.79
N GLY A 461 -28.80 13.55 9.83
CA GLY A 461 -27.65 14.19 10.47
C GLY A 461 -26.39 13.92 9.65
N GLY A 462 -26.04 14.86 8.78
CA GLY A 462 -24.75 14.87 8.10
C GLY A 462 -23.57 14.72 9.08
N GLY A 463 -22.46 14.22 8.55
CA GLY A 463 -21.23 14.03 9.30
C GLY A 463 -20.83 15.27 10.12
N GLY A 464 -20.66 15.06 11.41
CA GLY A 464 -19.94 15.91 12.35
C GLY A 464 -19.24 14.96 13.30
N GLY A 465 -17.92 14.98 13.41
CA GLY A 465 -17.28 16.08 14.11
C GLY A 465 -17.51 15.84 15.60
N GLY A 466 -16.48 15.33 16.28
CA GLY A 466 -16.52 15.07 17.71
C GLY A 466 -17.03 16.29 18.48
N GLY A 467 -18.03 16.07 19.32
CA GLY A 467 -18.56 17.05 20.24
C GLY A 467 -18.75 16.39 21.58
N GLY A 468 -17.85 16.68 22.51
CA GLY A 468 -17.92 16.22 23.89
C GLY A 468 -19.28 16.56 24.50
N ARG A 469 -19.96 15.55 25.03
CA ARG A 469 -21.15 15.76 25.84
C ARG A 469 -20.71 16.24 27.22
N GLY A 470 -20.75 17.56 27.40
CA GLY A 470 -20.81 18.19 28.71
C GLY A 470 -22.07 17.73 29.43
N ALA A 471 -21.89 17.24 30.65
CA ALA A 471 -22.95 16.79 31.52
C ALA A 471 -23.96 17.91 31.81
N GLY A 472 -25.25 17.55 31.76
CA GLY A 472 -26.35 18.42 32.16
C GLY A 472 -26.37 18.64 33.68
N GLY A 473 -26.85 19.81 34.07
CA GLY A 473 -27.30 20.12 35.42
C GLY A 473 -28.67 20.77 35.34
N GLY A 474 -29.72 20.00 35.59
CA GLY A 474 -31.09 20.47 35.65
C GLY A 474 -31.95 19.55 36.52
N GLY A 475 -32.47 20.10 37.61
CA GLY A 475 -33.34 19.47 38.60
C GLY A 475 -32.82 19.76 40.02
N GLY A 476 -33.49 20.48 40.91
CA GLY A 476 -34.90 20.81 41.01
C GLY A 476 -35.41 20.33 42.37
N GLY A 477 -35.60 21.27 43.31
CA GLY A 477 -36.61 21.19 44.37
C GLY A 477 -36.25 20.49 45.69
N GLY A 478 -36.44 21.24 46.79
CA GLY A 478 -37.17 20.69 47.94
C GLY A 478 -36.44 20.60 49.28
N GLY A 479 -36.50 21.68 50.07
CA GLY A 479 -37.05 21.65 51.44
C GLY A 479 -36.22 21.07 52.59
N GLY A 480 -36.02 21.90 53.62
CA GLY A 480 -36.12 21.44 55.01
C GLY A 480 -34.97 21.79 55.95
N GLY A 481 -35.12 22.90 56.68
CA GLY A 481 -34.97 22.90 58.14
C GLY A 481 -33.58 23.10 58.77
N GLY A 482 -33.44 24.20 59.52
CA GLY A 482 -32.87 24.13 60.87
C GLY A 482 -31.60 24.93 61.15
N GLY A 483 -31.77 26.12 61.72
CA GLY A 483 -31.23 26.42 63.06
C GLY A 483 -29.84 27.08 63.22
N GLY A 484 -29.84 28.32 63.71
CA GLY A 484 -28.82 28.93 64.59
C GLY A 484 -27.53 29.40 63.89
N GLY A 485 -26.94 30.56 64.17
CA GLY A 485 -27.12 31.56 65.22
C GLY A 485 -25.78 32.30 65.40
N GLY A 486 -25.83 33.63 65.55
CA GLY A 486 -24.70 34.50 65.98
C GLY A 486 -23.62 34.74 64.92
N GLY A 487 -23.01 35.90 64.76
CA GLY A 487 -23.05 37.16 65.50
C GLY A 487 -21.71 37.88 65.28
N GLY A 488 -21.77 39.19 65.02
CA GLY A 488 -20.69 40.16 65.32
C GLY A 488 -19.54 40.29 64.31
N GLY A 489 -19.31 41.52 63.86
CA GLY A 489 -18.06 41.95 63.21
C GLY A 489 -18.28 42.94 62.09
#